data_AF-A0A957ERG8-F1
#
_entry.id   AF-A0A957ERG8-F1
#
_cell.length_a   1.000
_cell.length_b   1.000
_cell.length_c   1.000
_cell.angle_alpha   90.00
_cell.angle_beta   90.00
_cell.angle_gamma   90.00
#
_symmetry.space_group_name_H-M   'P 1'
#
loop_
_entity.id
_entity.type
_entity.pdbx_description
1 polymer ?
#
loop_
_entity_poly.entity_id
_entity_poly.type
_entity_poly.pdbx_seq_one_letter_code
_entity_poly.pdbx_strand_id
1 'polypeptide(L)' 'MSVGVSQKIASYRAYVDIDGGFAGLILKLENGSSVHNRTENIAVYMAAVDLLRNESPVYYDEKRKFIQTGEEETGEGDN' A
#
# COMPACT_ATOMS: atom_id res chain seq x y z
N MET A 1 -14.53 3.71 29.94
CA MET A 1 -13.41 3.22 29.11
C MET A 1 -14.02 2.64 27.84
N SER A 2 -14.00 3.38 26.73
CA SER A 2 -14.53 2.87 25.46
C SER A 2 -13.44 2.00 24.84
N VAL A 3 -13.69 0.70 24.78
CA VAL A 3 -12.88 -0.23 23.98
C VAL A 3 -13.19 0.13 22.54
N GLY A 4 -12.28 0.88 21.90
CA GLY A 4 -12.45 1.35 20.54
C GLY A 4 -12.79 0.17 19.64
N VAL A 5 -13.88 0.32 18.87
CA VAL A 5 -14.30 -0.67 17.88
C VAL A 5 -13.10 -0.96 17.00
N SER A 6 -12.50 -2.15 17.14
CA SER A 6 -11.43 -2.60 16.27
C SER A 6 -12.02 -2.72 14.87
N GLN A 7 -11.84 -1.68 14.06
CA GLN A 7 -12.31 -1.71 12.68
C GLN A 7 -11.56 -2.80 11.95
N LYS A 8 -12.30 -3.75 11.35
CA LYS A 8 -11.70 -4.86 10.61
C LYS A 8 -11.06 -4.34 9.33
N ILE A 9 -9.83 -4.80 9.08
CA ILE A 9 -9.10 -4.54 7.85
C ILE A 9 -9.64 -5.47 6.78
N ALA A 10 -10.14 -4.91 5.68
CA ALA A 10 -10.62 -5.66 4.53
C ALA A 10 -9.48 -6.00 3.57
N SER A 11 -8.55 -5.06 3.35
CA SER A 11 -7.33 -5.29 2.58
C SER A 11 -6.26 -4.27 2.95
N TYR A 12 -5.02 -4.54 2.59
CA TYR A 12 -3.89 -3.65 2.79
C TYR A 12 -3.04 -3.57 1.52
N ARG A 13 -2.27 -2.49 1.37
CA ARG A 13 -1.38 -2.26 0.24
C ARG A 13 -0.15 -1.48 0.69
N ALA A 14 1.03 -2.07 0.57
CA ALA A 14 2.30 -1.36 0.75
C ALA A 14 2.78 -0.81 -0.59
N TYR A 15 3.42 0.36 -0.56
CA TYR A 15 3.99 0.99 -1.75
C TYR A 15 5.26 1.77 -1.44
N VAL A 16 6.13 1.91 -2.43
CA VAL A 16 7.38 2.69 -2.39
C VAL A 16 7.44 3.59 -3.61
N ASP A 17 7.52 4.91 -3.40
CA ASP A 17 7.84 5.90 -4.43
C ASP A 17 9.33 5.89 -4.70
N ILE A 18 9.72 5.55 -5.93
CA ILE A 18 11.13 5.47 -6.30
C ILE A 18 11.73 6.88 -6.45
N ASP A 19 10.98 7.84 -6.99
CA ASP A 19 11.50 9.17 -7.32
C ASP A 19 11.28 10.15 -6.17
N GLY A 20 10.13 10.04 -5.50
CA GLY A 20 9.75 10.90 -4.38
C GLY A 20 10.47 10.55 -3.07
N GLY A 21 11.11 9.38 -2.99
CA GLY A 21 11.88 8.97 -1.82
C GLY A 21 11.02 8.72 -0.58
N PHE A 22 9.79 8.26 -0.76
CA PHE A 22 8.88 7.95 0.34
C PHE A 22 8.21 6.60 0.12
N ALA A 23 7.60 6.08 1.17
CA ALA A 23 6.89 4.83 1.11
C ALA A 23 5.70 4.85 2.08
N GLY A 24 4.78 3.90 1.93
CA GLY A 24 3.58 3.90 2.74
C GLY A 24 2.81 2.59 2.74
N LEU A 25 1.80 2.57 3.61
CA LEU A 25 0.83 1.48 3.75
C LEU A 25 -0.56 2.10 3.72
N ILE A 26 -1.40 1.53 2.87
CA ILE A 26 -2.82 1.85 2.79
C ILE A 26 -3.57 0.67 3.41
N LEU A 27 -4.37 0.95 4.43
CA LEU A 27 -5.31 -0.01 5.02
C LEU A 27 -6.71 0.36 4.55
N LYS A 28 -7.40 -0.55 3.87
CA LYS A 28 -8.81 -0.42 3.53
C LYS A 28 -9.62 -1.16 4.59
N LEU A 29 -10.53 -0.45 5.24
CA LEU A 29 -11.38 -0.99 6.30
C LEU A 29 -12.70 -1.47 5.72
N GLU A 30 -13.37 -2.42 6.38
CA GLU A 30 -14.66 -2.98 5.90
C GLU A 30 -15.77 -1.94 5.78
N ASN A 31 -15.68 -0.82 6.50
CA ASN A 31 -16.62 0.30 6.38
C ASN A 31 -16.37 1.21 5.16
N GLY A 32 -15.43 0.84 4.29
CA GLY A 32 -15.07 1.60 3.08
C GLY A 32 -14.10 2.76 3.32
N SER A 33 -13.76 3.07 4.58
CA SER A 33 -12.75 4.08 4.87
C SER A 33 -11.33 3.55 4.62
N SER A 34 -10.39 4.46 4.41
CA SER A 34 -8.98 4.10 4.24
C SER A 34 -8.08 4.90 5.19
N VAL A 35 -7.07 4.22 5.72
CA VAL A 35 -6.02 4.82 6.55
C VAL A 35 -4.72 4.75 5.76
N HIS A 36 -4.05 5.90 5.66
CA HIS A 36 -2.81 6.04 4.88
C HIS A 36 -1.70 6.42 5.86
N ASN A 37 -0.62 5.65 5.85
CA ASN A 37 0.60 6.01 6.55
C ASN A 37 1.72 6.19 5.52
N ARG A 38 2.40 7.34 5.57
CA ARG A 38 3.52 7.69 4.70
C ARG A 38 4.73 8.00 5.56
N THR A 39 5.90 7.58 5.09
CA THR A 39 7.19 7.94 5.68
C THR A 39 8.22 8.21 4.59
N GLU A 40 9.25 8.98 4.94
CA GLU A 40 10.47 9.16 4.15
C GLU A 40 11.51 8.08 4.47
N ASN A 41 11.29 7.25 5.50
CA ASN A 41 12.13 6.09 5.80
C ASN A 41 11.78 4.89 4.91
N ILE A 42 12.31 4.92 3.69
CA ILE A 42 12.07 3.91 2.63
C ILE A 42 12.41 2.49 3.10
N ALA A 43 13.46 2.32 3.91
CA ALA A 43 13.94 1.00 4.33
C ALA A 43 12.90 0.20 5.13
N VAL A 44 12.12 0.87 5.99
CA VAL A 44 11.06 0.25 6.79
C VAL A 44 9.96 -0.33 5.90
N TYR A 45 9.67 0.33 4.78
CA TYR A 45 8.59 -0.07 3.89
C TYR A 45 9.04 -0.98 2.76
N MET A 46 10.32 -0.97 2.37
CA MET A 46 10.88 -2.06 1.56
C MET A 46 10.73 -3.39 2.30
N ALA A 47 11.01 -3.42 3.60
CA ALA A 47 10.75 -4.59 4.43
C ALA A 47 9.25 -4.95 4.47
N ALA A 48 8.36 -3.97 4.52
CA ALA A 48 6.91 -4.22 4.46
C ALA A 48 6.47 -4.80 3.11
N VAL A 49 6.95 -4.27 1.98
CA VAL A 49 6.71 -4.83 0.65
C VAL A 49 7.25 -6.27 0.57
N ASP A 50 8.46 -6.50 1.07
CA ASP A 50 9.07 -7.84 1.08
C ASP A 50 8.33 -8.86 1.95
N LEU A 51 7.72 -8.41 3.05
CA LEU A 51 6.88 -9.27 3.90
C LEU A 51 5.56 -9.61 3.20
N LEU A 52 4.93 -8.59 2.61
CA LEU A 52 3.58 -8.71 2.05
C LEU A 52 3.56 -9.29 0.64
N ARG A 53 4.71 -9.38 -0.05
CA ARG A 53 4.82 -10.02 -1.38
C ARG A 53 4.39 -11.49 -1.41
N ASN A 54 4.44 -12.16 -0.25
CA ASN A 54 4.00 -13.55 -0.12
C ASN A 54 2.47 -13.68 -0.06
N GLU A 55 1.78 -12.61 0.36
CA GLU A 55 0.33 -12.56 0.51
C GLU A 55 -0.34 -11.91 -0.70
N SER A 56 0.37 -11.02 -1.41
CA SER A 56 -0.12 -10.35 -2.61
C SER A 56 1.03 -10.10 -3.59
N PRO A 57 0.82 -10.28 -4.91
CA PRO A 57 1.87 -10.03 -5.90
C PRO A 57 2.40 -8.60 -5.82
N VAL A 58 3.65 -8.40 -6.21
CA VAL A 58 4.28 -7.07 -6.28
C VAL A 58 4.46 -6.71 -7.74
N TYR A 59 4.08 -5.50 -8.10
CA TYR A 59 4.31 -4.95 -9.43
C TYR A 59 4.87 -3.54 -9.37
N TYR A 60 5.44 -3.12 -10.50
CA TYR A 60 5.96 -1.79 -10.70
C TYR A 60 4.99 -0.99 -11.58
N ASP A 61 4.43 0.09 -11.04
CA ASP A 61 3.65 1.06 -11.78
C ASP A 61 4.60 2.10 -12.38
N GLU A 62 4.85 2.00 -13.69
CA GLU A 62 5.77 2.89 -14.39
C GLU A 62 5.28 4.34 -14.46
N LYS A 63 3.96 4.56 -14.54
CA LYS A 63 3.37 5.90 -14.68
C LYS A 63 3.50 6.70 -13.40
N ARG A 64 3.24 6.04 -12.27
CA ARG A 64 3.31 6.65 -10.94
C ARG A 64 4.65 6.45 -10.25
N LYS A 65 5.55 5.66 -10.86
CA LYS A 65 6.90 5.34 -10.34
C LYS A 65 6.85 4.67 -8.95
N PHE A 66 5.84 3.82 -8.74
CA PHE A 66 5.65 3.07 -7.50
C PHE A 66 5.99 1.59 -7.66
N ILE A 67 6.62 1.00 -6.65
CA ILE A 67 6.56 -0.45 -6.41
C ILE A 67 5.46 -0.69 -5.38
N GLN A 68 4.48 -1.55 -5.66
CA GLN A 68 3.39 -1.79 -4.72
C GLN A 68 2.92 -3.24 -4.71
N THR A 69 2.36 -3.65 -3.57
CA THR A 69 1.69 -4.95 -3.40
C THR A 69 0.24 -4.86 -3.90
N GLY A 70 -0.23 -5.85 -4.62
CA GLY A 70 -1.58 -5.90 -5.17
C GLY A 70 -1.57 -6.46 -6.57
N GLU A 71 -2.77 -6.60 -7.14
CA GLU A 71 -2.89 -6.90 -8.57
C GLU A 71 -2.56 -5.65 -9.38
N GLU A 72 -1.80 -5.84 -10.45
CA GLU A 72 -1.58 -4.82 -11.47
C GLU A 72 -2.95 -4.44 -12.02
N GLU A 73 -3.32 -3.15 -11.96
CA GLU A 73 -4.50 -2.67 -12.65
C GLU A 73 -4.19 -2.80 -14.15
N THR A 74 -4.62 -3.91 -14.77
CA THR A 74 -4.53 -4.12 -16.23
C THR A 74 -5.56 -3.23 -16.91
N GLY A 75 -5.32 -1.91 -16.84
CA GLY A 75 -6.12 -0.87 -17.47
C GLY A 75 -5.20 0.00 -18.30
N GLU A 76 -5.36 -0.07 -19.63
CA GLU A 76 -4.89 0.96 -20.53
C GLU A 76 -5.33 2.33 -19.99
N GLY A 77 -4.45 3.33 -20.09
CA GLY A 77 -4.67 4.61 -19.43
C GLY A 77 -6.00 5.25 -19.80
N ASP A 78 -6.79 5.57 -18.78
CA ASP A 78 -7.80 6.61 -18.91
C ASP A 78 -7.07 7.96 -19.04
N ASN A 79 -7.28 8.61 -20.20
CA ASN A 79 -6.92 9.98 -20.52
C ASN A 79 -7.64 10.99 -19.60
#